data_AF-A0AAW6Y391-F1
#
_entry.id   AF-A0AAW6Y391-F1
#
_cell.length_a   1.000
_cell.length_b   1.000
_cell.length_c   1.000
_cell.angle_alpha   90.00
_cell.angle_beta   90.00
_cell.angle_gamma   90.00
#
_symmetry.space_group_name_H-M   'P 1'
#
loop_
_entity.id
_entity.type
_entity.pdbx_description
1 polymer ?
#
loop_
_entity_poly.entity_id
_entity_poly.type
_entity_poly.pdbx_seq_one_letter_code
_entity_poly.pdbx_strand_id
1 'polypeptide(L)'
;LGQALQLARKHNVKPEELVEWHQKLKAELTALLDFSESEERLILEEKAAFEKMQNTAKQLHESRCQAAEKLAQQVTNSIKGLAMENAEFFIEVNSDLTKVAANGADNIVFTLRSNLGQQ
;
A
#
# COMPACT_ATOMS: atom_id res chain seq x y z
N LEU A 1 23.34 -18.80 -51.49
CA LEU A 1 23.80 -17.39 -51.66
C LEU A 1 22.65 -16.38 -51.76
N GLY A 2 21.61 -16.62 -52.57
CA GLY A 2 20.51 -15.65 -52.76
C GLY A 2 19.72 -15.26 -51.50
N GLN A 3 19.48 -16.21 -50.59
CA GLN A 3 18.75 -15.94 -49.34
C GLN A 3 19.50 -14.98 -48.39
N ALA A 4 20.82 -15.12 -48.27
CA ALA A 4 21.64 -14.23 -47.47
C ALA A 4 21.62 -12.79 -48.05
N LEU A 5 21.73 -12.65 -49.37
CA LEU A 5 21.64 -11.34 -50.03
C LEU A 5 20.26 -10.68 -49.86
N GLN A 6 19.18 -11.46 -49.87
CA GLN A 6 17.83 -10.97 -49.62
C GLN A 6 17.64 -10.48 -48.17
N LEU A 7 18.14 -11.23 -47.18
CA LEU A 7 18.11 -10.84 -45.77
C LEU A 7 18.94 -9.59 -45.50
N ALA A 8 20.14 -9.52 -46.08
CA ALA A 8 21.02 -8.35 -46.01
C ALA A 8 20.32 -7.08 -46.51
N ARG A 9 19.65 -7.15 -47.66
CA ARG A 9 18.83 -6.05 -48.20
C ARG A 9 17.64 -5.70 -47.31
N LYS A 10 16.92 -6.70 -46.78
CA LYS A 10 15.77 -6.47 -45.90
C LYS A 10 16.15 -5.70 -44.64
N HIS A 11 17.31 -6.00 -44.08
CA HIS A 11 17.81 -5.39 -42.85
C HIS A 11 18.79 -4.23 -43.09
N ASN A 12 19.04 -3.87 -44.35
CA ASN A 12 19.96 -2.81 -44.76
C ASN A 12 21.38 -2.97 -44.18
N VAL A 13 21.91 -4.19 -44.17
CA VAL A 13 23.27 -4.55 -43.73
C VAL A 13 24.00 -5.31 -44.82
N LYS A 14 25.32 -5.43 -44.73
CA LYS A 14 26.06 -6.30 -45.65
C LYS A 14 25.84 -7.78 -45.31
N PRO A 15 25.97 -8.70 -46.28
CA PRO A 15 25.82 -10.13 -46.02
C PRO A 15 26.76 -10.67 -44.94
N GLU A 16 27.96 -10.10 -44.82
CA GLU A 16 28.95 -10.49 -43.81
C GLU A 16 28.54 -10.05 -42.39
N GLU A 17 27.75 -8.99 -42.27
CA GLU A 17 27.29 -8.40 -41.01
C GLU A 17 26.00 -9.06 -40.48
N LEU A 18 25.38 -9.96 -41.27
CA LEU A 18 24.09 -10.57 -40.93
C LEU A 18 24.10 -11.35 -39.61
N VAL A 19 25.22 -11.99 -39.28
CA VAL A 19 25.34 -12.77 -38.03
C VAL A 19 25.31 -11.84 -36.82
N GLU A 20 26.08 -10.75 -36.87
CA GLU A 20 26.12 -9.74 -35.81
C GLU A 20 24.76 -9.03 -35.68
N TRP A 21 24.15 -8.69 -36.82
CA TRP A 21 22.81 -8.10 -36.84
C TRP A 21 21.75 -9.01 -36.20
N HIS A 22 21.79 -10.32 -36.49
CA HIS A 22 20.89 -11.28 -35.85
C HIS A 22 21.12 -11.38 -34.33
N GLN A 23 22.38 -11.39 -33.88
CA GLN A 23 22.70 -11.40 -32.45
C GLN A 23 22.16 -10.15 -31.75
N LYS A 24 22.28 -8.98 -32.39
CA LYS A 24 21.71 -7.73 -31.87
C LYS A 24 20.19 -7.80 -31.74
N LEU A 25 19.48 -8.22 -32.79
CA LEU A 25 18.02 -8.37 -32.75
C LEU A 25 17.57 -9.39 -31.69
N LYS A 26 18.31 -10.48 -31.52
CA LYS A 26 18.02 -11.48 -30.50
C LYS A 26 18.20 -10.91 -29.09
N ALA A 27 19.27 -10.15 -28.86
CA ALA A 27 19.51 -9.49 -27.59
C ALA A 27 18.42 -8.44 -27.28
N GLU A 28 18.03 -7.63 -28.26
CA GLU A 28 16.93 -6.67 -28.15
C GLU A 28 15.60 -7.36 -27.82
N LEU A 29 15.30 -8.46 -28.51
CA LEU A 29 14.09 -9.25 -28.24
C LEU A 29 14.10 -9.84 -26.82
N THR A 30 15.21 -10.43 -26.39
CA THR A 30 15.34 -10.95 -25.01
C THR A 30 15.13 -9.85 -23.98
N ALA A 31 15.76 -8.69 -24.15
CA ALA A 31 15.60 -7.56 -23.24
C ALA A 31 14.14 -7.05 -23.16
N LEU A 32 13.42 -7.05 -24.29
CA LEU A 32 12.00 -6.67 -24.32
C LEU A 32 11.11 -7.68 -23.59
N LEU A 33 11.37 -8.97 -23.76
CA LEU A 33 10.63 -10.03 -23.08
C LEU A 33 10.86 -9.99 -21.55
N ASP A 34 12.13 -9.87 -21.13
CA ASP A 34 12.50 -9.77 -19.71
C ASP A 34 11.87 -8.54 -19.03
N PHE A 35 11.76 -7.42 -19.76
CA PHE A 35 11.09 -6.22 -19.27
C PHE A 35 9.59 -6.45 -19.05
N SER A 36 8.91 -7.07 -20.02
CA SER A 36 7.48 -7.40 -19.92
C SER A 36 7.19 -8.32 -18.74
N GLU A 37 7.99 -9.36 -18.52
CA GLU A 37 7.84 -10.26 -17.37
C GLU A 37 8.08 -9.52 -16.04
N SER A 38 9.00 -8.56 -16.04
CA SER A 38 9.28 -7.75 -14.85
C SER A 38 8.15 -6.78 -14.51
N GLU A 39 7.47 -6.21 -15.51
CA GLU A 39 6.31 -5.35 -15.32
C GLU A 39 5.14 -6.12 -14.69
N GLU A 40 4.78 -7.28 -15.25
CA GLU A 40 3.70 -8.11 -14.71
C GLU A 40 3.99 -8.54 -13.26
N ARG A 41 5.24 -8.89 -12.95
CA ARG A 41 5.67 -9.21 -11.59
C ARG A 41 5.50 -8.02 -10.65
N LEU A 42 5.93 -6.82 -11.06
CA LEU A 42 5.81 -5.62 -10.23
C LEU A 42 4.35 -5.25 -9.93
N ILE A 43 3.46 -5.38 -10.92
CA ILE A 43 2.01 -5.16 -10.73
C ILE A 43 1.44 -6.15 -9.71
N LEU A 44 1.85 -7.42 -9.77
CA LEU A 44 1.40 -8.43 -8.81
C LEU A 44 1.93 -8.15 -7.40
N GLU A 45 3.20 -7.77 -7.28
CA GLU A 45 3.83 -7.42 -6.01
C GLU A 45 3.20 -6.17 -5.38
N GLU A 46 2.92 -5.14 -6.17
CA GLU A 46 2.21 -3.93 -5.73
C GLU A 46 0.83 -4.28 -5.17
N LYS A 47 0.05 -5.08 -5.91
CA LYS A 47 -1.28 -5.51 -5.48
C LYS A 47 -1.21 -6.30 -4.18
N ALA A 48 -0.27 -7.24 -4.07
CA ALA A 48 -0.09 -8.03 -2.85
C ALA A 48 0.34 -7.16 -1.65
N ALA A 49 1.22 -6.19 -1.87
CA ALA A 49 1.63 -5.23 -0.84
C ALA A 49 0.46 -4.35 -0.39
N PHE A 50 -0.37 -3.88 -1.32
CA PHE A 50 -1.57 -3.09 -1.03
C PHE A 50 -2.61 -3.89 -0.22
N GLU A 51 -2.90 -5.12 -0.62
CA GLU A 51 -3.81 -6.01 0.14
C GLU A 51 -3.28 -6.28 1.56
N LYS A 52 -1.97 -6.55 1.68
CA LYS A 52 -1.32 -6.74 2.98
C LYS A 52 -1.43 -5.49 3.86
N MET A 53 -1.13 -4.31 3.30
CA MET A 53 -1.25 -3.03 4.00
C MET A 53 -2.68 -2.81 4.53
N GLN A 54 -3.70 -3.03 3.69
CA GLN A 54 -5.09 -2.87 4.11
C GLN A 54 -5.48 -3.84 5.24
N ASN A 55 -5.07 -5.10 5.14
CA ASN A 55 -5.36 -6.10 6.17
C ASN A 55 -4.68 -5.75 7.50
N THR A 56 -3.42 -5.33 7.47
CA THR A 56 -2.71 -4.87 8.68
C THR A 56 -3.34 -3.62 9.27
N ALA A 57 -3.77 -2.66 8.45
CA ALA A 57 -4.45 -1.45 8.93
C ALA A 57 -5.78 -1.78 9.63
N LYS A 58 -6.57 -2.73 9.11
CA LYS A 58 -7.81 -3.20 9.74
C LYS A 58 -7.56 -3.85 11.09
N GLN A 59 -6.57 -4.74 11.19
CA GLN A 59 -6.20 -5.39 12.45
C GLN A 59 -5.76 -4.37 13.51
N LEU A 60 -5.00 -3.35 13.08
CA LEU A 60 -4.59 -2.25 13.96
C LEU A 60 -5.79 -1.42 14.44
N HIS A 61 -6.74 -1.11 13.55
CA HIS A 61 -7.97 -0.42 13.90
C HIS A 61 -8.78 -1.18 14.95
N GLU A 62 -9.01 -2.48 14.75
CA GLU A 62 -9.74 -3.33 15.70
C GLU A 62 -9.05 -3.35 17.08
N SER A 63 -7.72 -3.49 17.09
CA SER A 63 -6.93 -3.43 18.32
C SER A 63 -7.07 -2.08 19.03
N ARG A 64 -7.08 -0.97 18.28
CA ARG A 64 -7.28 0.38 18.82
C ARG A 64 -8.67 0.58 19.39
N CYS A 65 -9.72 0.12 18.73
CA CYS A 65 -11.09 0.20 19.24
C CYS A 65 -11.23 -0.53 20.59
N GLN A 66 -10.69 -1.74 20.71
CA GLN A 66 -10.71 -2.50 21.97
C GLN A 66 -9.91 -1.80 23.08
N ALA A 67 -8.75 -1.22 22.75
CA ALA A 67 -7.94 -0.48 23.71
C ALA A 67 -8.61 0.84 24.12
N ALA A 68 -9.25 1.53 23.18
CA ALA A 68 -9.98 2.77 23.37
C ALA A 68 -11.14 2.58 24.36
N GLU A 69 -11.96 1.54 24.19
CA GLU A 69 -13.03 1.22 25.15
C GLU A 69 -12.51 0.99 26.56
N LYS A 70 -11.46 0.16 26.70
CA LYS A 70 -10.85 -0.15 28.01
C LYS A 70 -10.27 1.08 28.68
N LEU A 71 -9.51 1.88 27.92
CA LEU A 71 -8.89 3.09 28.42
C LEU A 71 -9.94 4.13 28.80
N ALA A 72 -10.98 4.31 27.96
CA ALA A 72 -12.06 5.24 28.22
C ALA A 72 -12.78 4.96 29.54
N GLN A 73 -13.06 3.68 29.81
CA GLN A 73 -13.66 3.26 31.07
C GLN A 73 -12.75 3.53 32.28
N GLN A 74 -11.46 3.19 32.17
CA GLN A 74 -10.49 3.39 33.25
C GLN A 74 -10.29 4.87 33.59
N VAL A 75 -10.19 5.72 32.55
CA VAL A 75 -10.06 7.16 32.72
C VAL A 75 -11.34 7.75 33.31
N THR A 76 -12.51 7.37 32.80
CA THR A 76 -13.81 7.81 33.36
C THR A 76 -13.93 7.48 34.84
N ASN A 77 -13.61 6.24 35.24
CA ASN A 77 -13.64 5.83 36.64
C ASN A 77 -12.70 6.66 37.53
N SER A 78 -11.50 6.96 37.01
CA SER A 78 -10.50 7.76 37.73
C SER A 78 -10.96 9.22 37.90
N ILE A 79 -11.53 9.81 36.85
CA ILE A 79 -12.03 11.19 36.85
C ILE A 79 -13.23 11.35 37.77
N LYS A 80 -14.15 10.38 37.82
CA LYS A 80 -15.29 10.40 38.76
C LYS A 80 -14.85 10.44 40.22
N GLY A 81 -13.71 9.85 40.56
CA GLY A 81 -13.10 9.93 41.89
C GLY A 81 -12.59 11.32 42.29
N LEU A 82 -12.52 12.27 41.36
CA LEU A 82 -12.02 13.64 41.57
C LEU A 82 -13.17 14.68 41.71
N ALA A 83 -14.30 14.28 42.30
CA ALA A 83 -15.51 15.09 42.41
C ALA A 83 -16.13 15.53 41.06
N MET A 84 -15.83 14.81 39.97
CA MET A 84 -16.42 14.97 38.64
C MET A 84 -17.35 13.79 38.33
N GLU A 85 -18.34 13.57 39.19
CA GLU A 85 -19.17 12.35 39.20
C GLU A 85 -19.96 12.12 37.89
N ASN A 86 -20.25 13.21 37.18
CA ASN A 86 -20.97 13.21 35.90
C ASN A 86 -20.05 13.35 34.67
N ALA A 87 -18.73 13.31 34.85
CA ALA A 87 -17.81 13.40 33.73
C ALA A 87 -17.67 12.07 33.00
N GLU A 88 -17.54 12.14 31.69
CA GLU A 88 -17.34 10.98 30.81
C GLU A 88 -16.19 11.25 29.85
N PHE A 89 -15.31 10.26 29.68
CA PHE A 89 -14.21 10.31 28.75
C PHE A 89 -14.43 9.33 27.61
N PHE A 90 -14.26 9.81 26.39
CA PHE A 90 -14.48 9.06 25.16
C PHE A 90 -13.23 9.07 24.30
N ILE A 91 -13.01 7.99 23.57
CA ILE A 91 -11.96 7.89 22.55
C ILE A 91 -12.65 7.45 21.26
N GLU A 92 -12.68 8.34 20.27
CA GLU A 92 -13.24 8.07 18.96
C GLU A 92 -12.12 7.63 18.03
N VAL A 93 -12.27 6.45 17.43
CA VAL A 93 -11.31 5.88 16.48
C VAL A 93 -11.99 5.81 15.11
N ASN A 94 -11.66 6.75 14.24
CA ASN A 94 -12.29 6.87 12.91
C ASN A 94 -11.31 6.39 11.84
N SER A 95 -11.64 5.31 11.13
CA SER A 95 -10.78 4.75 10.10
C SER A 95 -11.11 5.25 8.70
N ASP A 96 -10.08 5.59 7.91
CA ASP A 96 -10.16 5.84 6.48
C ASP A 96 -9.12 4.99 5.74
N LEU A 97 -9.54 3.80 5.28
CA LEU A 97 -8.68 2.87 4.55
C LEU A 97 -8.21 3.39 3.18
N THR A 98 -8.76 4.51 2.71
CA THR A 98 -8.26 5.18 1.50
C THR A 98 -7.06 6.08 1.78
N LYS A 99 -6.76 6.35 3.06
CA LYS A 99 -5.68 7.25 3.52
C LYS A 99 -4.78 6.58 4.56
N VAL A 100 -4.27 5.39 4.25
CA VAL A 100 -3.34 4.68 5.14
C VAL A 100 -1.98 5.41 5.16
N ALA A 101 -1.53 5.79 6.35
CA ALA A 101 -0.22 6.38 6.59
C ALA A 101 0.66 5.45 7.44
N ALA A 102 1.87 5.89 7.78
CA ALA A 102 2.81 5.12 8.60
C ALA A 102 2.24 4.72 9.98
N ASN A 103 1.28 5.49 10.51
CA ASN A 103 0.59 5.22 11.76
C ASN A 103 -0.76 4.48 11.57
N GLY A 104 -1.03 3.92 10.39
CA GLY A 104 -2.27 3.23 10.07
C GLY A 104 -3.32 4.15 9.43
N ALA A 105 -4.58 3.71 9.47
CA ALA A 105 -5.70 4.36 8.80
C ALA A 105 -6.57 5.22 9.74
N ASP A 106 -6.22 5.28 11.02
CA ASP A 106 -7.11 5.84 12.03
C ASP A 106 -6.76 7.28 12.38
N ASN A 107 -7.80 8.11 12.44
CA ASN A 107 -7.80 9.37 13.18
C ASN A 107 -8.39 9.13 14.57
N ILE A 108 -7.61 9.43 15.61
CA ILE A 108 -7.98 9.18 17.01
C ILE A 108 -8.22 10.50 17.72
N VAL A 109 -9.39 10.66 18.34
CA VAL A 109 -9.79 11.85 19.09
C VAL A 109 -10.13 11.47 20.52
N PHE A 110 -9.57 12.20 21.48
CA PHE A 110 -9.82 12.01 22.90
C PHE A 110 -10.71 13.17 23.40
N THR A 111 -11.85 12.83 23.98
CA THR A 111 -12.87 13.82 24.37
C THR A 111 -13.24 13.63 25.83
N LEU A 112 -13.07 14.69 26.64
CA LEU A 112 -13.59 14.75 28.01
C LEU A 112 -14.85 15.61 28.03
N ARG A 113 -15.95 15.04 28.52
CA ARG A 113 -17.17 15.78 28.85
C ARG A 113 -17.21 15.95 30.36
N SER A 114 -16.91 17.15 30.84
CA SER A 114 -16.78 17.41 32.28
C SER A 114 -18.12 17.52 33.02
N ASN A 115 -19.20 17.88 32.32
CA ASN A 115 -20.49 18.21 32.93
C ASN A 115 -21.64 17.66 32.05
N LEU A 116 -22.53 16.84 32.60
CA LEU A 116 -23.88 16.65 32.05
C LEU A 116 -24.75 17.83 32.52
N GLY A 117 -24.69 18.97 31.84
CA GLY A 117 -25.52 20.12 32.24
C GLY A 117 -25.34 21.39 31.42
N GLN A 118 -26.01 21.45 30.25
CA GLN A 118 -26.97 22.48 29.78
C GLN A 118 -27.05 22.43 28.24
N GLN A 119 -28.11 21.81 27.73
CA GLN A 119 -28.83 22.37 26.58
C GLN A 119 -29.96 23.24 27.13
#